data_AF-Q21LN0-F1
#
_entry.id   AF-Q21LN0-F1
#
_cell.length_a   1.000
_cell.length_b   1.000
_cell.length_c   1.000
_cell.angle_alpha   90.00
_cell.angle_beta   90.00
_cell.angle_gamma   90.00
#
_symmetry.space_group_name_H-M   'P 1'
#
loop_
_entity.id
_entity.type
_entity.pdbx_description
1 polymer ?
#
loop_
_entity_poly.entity_id
_entity_poly.type
_entity_poly.pdbx_seq_one_letter_code
_entity_poly.pdbx_strand_id
1 'polypeptide(L)'
;MSLLNNMLSDLDARTNTSAAPNTSREHVAEGGNKIKSIVLVAIIFAAVVASQVFIRSNSQPVVGNTNTLKTESEKKVAAVAEKPKQEVQPSDEVVVQASLTAAEPILKSSQAGDVTNAEEYSKASATSSEPARYTKLLAQAELALQKNQLTLPAEANARFYFLQVLAKANPDSAHYAKAQQGLQRVENAYVELVQNAIVADDLARAKRFVSRLTELQLAVDELARLQNSISLREQQLQLVEHPIPVEQLGPQPASTKAVAVPVNNITPAVPAENRAAQLSVSQSLISQDKTLAAKAKQLGREGSMNAEREMLKFLDAYPNALYTRLALFEYYLDAGLTEDAQWLVDKTSPADVNTLAFLRAKLLVAQGVYAEALSELSIAVGRNDLAPVLNIKMQSLAAALSQQTGDHLSAFQLYRNLLTTDKSNSTYWLGLAVSAQQLNDSATAKQGYTSVLALNDQPEAILAYAKSQLAQLRKEEHVEISQW
;
A
#
# COMPACT_ATOMS: atom_id res chain seq x y z
N MET A 1 -6.96 -8.46 -4.92
CA MET A 1 -7.29 -9.53 -5.87
C MET A 1 -8.76 -9.51 -6.26
N SER A 2 -9.72 -9.84 -5.36
CA SER A 2 -11.16 -9.93 -5.68
C SER A 2 -11.73 -8.77 -6.53
N LEU A 3 -11.64 -7.52 -6.08
CA LEU A 3 -12.22 -6.37 -6.81
C LEU A 3 -11.79 -6.26 -8.29
N LEU A 4 -10.50 -6.41 -8.58
CA LEU A 4 -9.98 -6.27 -9.95
C LEU A 4 -10.31 -7.50 -10.81
N ASN A 5 -10.33 -8.71 -10.23
CA ASN A 5 -10.83 -9.90 -10.92
C ASN A 5 -12.34 -9.78 -11.23
N ASN A 6 -13.13 -9.18 -10.33
CA ASN A 6 -14.55 -8.95 -10.56
C ASN A 6 -14.77 -7.90 -11.67
N MET A 7 -13.94 -6.84 -11.70
CA MET A 7 -13.94 -5.87 -12.82
C MET A 7 -13.53 -6.52 -14.15
N LEU A 8 -12.53 -7.40 -14.16
CA LEU A 8 -12.12 -8.15 -15.36
C LEU A 8 -13.20 -9.13 -15.81
N SER A 9 -13.86 -9.83 -14.88
CA SER A 9 -14.98 -10.72 -15.19
C SER A 9 -16.20 -9.96 -15.74
N ASP A 10 -16.46 -8.73 -15.28
CA ASP A 10 -17.52 -7.87 -15.84
C ASP A 10 -17.12 -7.30 -17.21
N LEU A 11 -15.83 -6.98 -17.42
CA LEU A 11 -15.28 -6.60 -18.73
C LEU A 11 -15.37 -7.74 -19.75
N ASP A 12 -15.05 -8.98 -19.36
CA ASP A 12 -15.19 -10.17 -20.21
C ASP A 12 -16.67 -10.48 -20.53
N ALA A 13 -17.59 -10.25 -19.59
CA ALA A 13 -19.02 -10.35 -19.86
C ALA A 13 -19.48 -9.30 -20.89
N ARG A 14 -18.97 -8.06 -20.81
CA ARG A 14 -19.31 -6.98 -21.74
C ARG A 14 -18.73 -7.19 -23.13
N THR A 15 -17.48 -7.63 -23.26
CA THR A 15 -16.83 -7.85 -24.57
C THR A 15 -17.49 -8.99 -25.36
N ASN A 16 -17.91 -10.06 -24.68
CA ASN A 16 -18.59 -11.20 -25.32
C ASN A 16 -20.05 -10.92 -25.77
N THR A 17 -20.64 -9.78 -25.40
CA THR A 17 -22.03 -9.46 -25.73
C THR A 17 -22.20 -8.70 -27.07
N SER A 18 -21.09 -8.31 -27.74
CA SER A 18 -21.12 -7.66 -29.06
C SER A 18 -20.98 -8.66 -30.22
N ALA A 19 -21.96 -9.54 -30.38
CA ALA A 19 -22.16 -10.33 -31.60
C ALA A 19 -23.65 -10.31 -32.01
N ALA A 20 -23.93 -9.94 -33.26
CA ALA A 20 -25.27 -9.73 -33.78
C ALA A 20 -26.07 -11.06 -33.91
N PRO A 21 -27.42 -11.02 -33.89
CA PRO A 21 -28.24 -12.21 -33.70
C PRO A 21 -28.43 -13.02 -34.98
N ASN A 22 -28.53 -14.34 -34.85
CA ASN A 22 -29.13 -15.18 -35.88
C ASN A 22 -30.17 -16.16 -35.31
N THR A 23 -31.24 -16.29 -36.07
CA THR A 23 -32.55 -16.88 -35.77
C THR A 23 -32.57 -18.40 -35.56
N SER A 24 -33.39 -18.86 -34.60
CA SER A 24 -34.24 -20.10 -34.62
C SER A 24 -33.54 -21.48 -34.75
N ARG A 25 -34.02 -22.59 -34.18
CA ARG A 25 -35.35 -22.97 -33.65
C ARG A 25 -35.25 -24.25 -32.76
N GLU A 26 -36.24 -24.50 -31.88
CA GLU A 26 -36.79 -25.79 -31.32
C GLU A 26 -35.88 -27.06 -31.25
N HIS A 27 -35.82 -27.92 -30.22
CA HIS A 27 -36.63 -28.26 -29.02
C HIS A 27 -35.68 -28.95 -27.98
N VAL A 28 -36.02 -29.56 -26.81
CA VAL A 28 -37.28 -29.97 -26.11
C VAL A 28 -37.30 -29.29 -24.71
N ALA A 29 -37.75 -29.95 -23.63
CA ALA A 29 -37.84 -29.43 -22.25
C ALA A 29 -37.41 -30.47 -21.19
N GLU A 30 -36.90 -30.01 -20.03
CA GLU A 30 -37.13 -30.64 -18.71
C GLU A 30 -36.78 -29.70 -17.53
N GLY A 31 -37.36 -29.94 -16.35
CA GLY A 31 -36.84 -29.47 -15.04
C GLY A 31 -37.21 -28.04 -14.59
N GLY A 32 -38.31 -27.90 -13.82
CA GLY A 32 -38.76 -26.60 -13.30
C GLY A 32 -37.95 -26.04 -12.13
N ASN A 33 -37.56 -24.75 -12.23
CA ASN A 33 -37.50 -23.75 -11.14
C ASN A 33 -36.89 -22.40 -11.59
N LYS A 34 -36.28 -22.31 -12.78
CA LYS A 34 -35.57 -21.10 -13.25
C LYS A 34 -36.46 -19.89 -13.64
N ILE A 35 -37.76 -20.10 -13.87
CA ILE A 35 -38.66 -19.05 -14.41
C ILE A 35 -38.81 -17.85 -13.46
N LYS A 36 -38.74 -18.06 -12.14
CA LYS A 36 -38.80 -16.94 -11.16
C LYS A 36 -37.55 -16.05 -11.17
N SER A 37 -36.40 -16.55 -11.62
CA SER A 37 -35.15 -15.78 -11.70
C SER A 37 -35.07 -14.92 -12.97
N ILE A 38 -35.47 -15.48 -14.12
CA ILE A 38 -35.44 -14.77 -15.41
C ILE A 38 -36.38 -13.55 -15.40
N VAL A 39 -37.56 -13.66 -14.78
CA VAL A 39 -38.49 -12.51 -14.63
C VAL A 39 -37.89 -11.42 -13.74
N LEU A 40 -37.15 -11.77 -12.68
CA LEU A 40 -36.48 -10.79 -11.81
C LEU A 40 -35.39 -10.01 -12.56
N VAL A 41 -34.54 -10.71 -13.32
CA VAL A 41 -33.47 -10.10 -14.12
C VAL A 41 -34.05 -9.18 -15.22
N ALA A 42 -35.13 -9.59 -15.88
CA ALA A 42 -35.80 -8.77 -16.89
C ALA A 42 -36.40 -7.47 -16.29
N ILE A 43 -36.97 -7.54 -15.09
CA ILE A 43 -37.51 -6.35 -14.38
C ILE A 43 -36.39 -5.39 -13.97
N ILE A 44 -35.25 -5.91 -13.47
CA ILE A 44 -34.08 -5.09 -13.13
C ILE A 44 -33.51 -4.42 -14.39
N PHE A 45 -33.39 -5.15 -15.50
CA PHE A 45 -32.89 -4.60 -16.77
C PHE A 45 -33.83 -3.50 -17.31
N ALA A 46 -35.15 -3.70 -17.24
CA ALA A 46 -36.13 -2.69 -17.63
C ALA A 46 -36.06 -1.43 -16.73
N ALA A 47 -35.86 -1.58 -15.42
CA ALA A 47 -35.71 -0.46 -14.50
C ALA A 47 -34.44 0.37 -14.75
N VAL A 48 -33.33 -0.28 -15.10
CA VAL A 48 -32.05 0.39 -15.43
C VAL A 48 -32.12 1.12 -16.78
N VAL A 49 -32.81 0.55 -17.77
CA VAL A 49 -33.03 1.25 -19.06
C VAL A 49 -34.01 2.43 -18.90
N ALA A 50 -35.06 2.28 -18.10
CA ALA A 50 -36.03 3.36 -17.84
C ALA A 50 -35.41 4.55 -17.08
N SER A 51 -34.53 4.32 -16.10
CA SER A 51 -33.88 5.40 -15.35
C SER A 51 -32.90 6.22 -16.20
N GLN A 52 -32.15 5.56 -17.10
CA GLN A 52 -31.26 6.22 -18.07
C GLN A 52 -32.01 7.15 -19.05
N VAL A 53 -33.22 6.75 -19.49
CA VAL A 53 -34.05 7.59 -20.36
C VAL A 53 -34.68 8.77 -19.60
N PHE A 54 -35.13 8.57 -18.36
CA PHE A 54 -35.78 9.61 -17.57
C PHE A 54 -34.82 10.77 -17.21
N ILE A 55 -33.56 10.47 -16.90
CA ILE A 55 -32.55 11.49 -16.53
C ILE A 55 -32.23 12.44 -17.69
N ARG A 56 -32.35 12.00 -18.96
CA ARG A 56 -32.14 12.86 -20.14
C ARG A 56 -33.35 13.74 -20.50
N SER A 57 -34.54 13.45 -19.96
CA SER A 57 -35.78 14.13 -20.40
C SER A 57 -36.15 15.39 -19.61
N ASN A 58 -35.55 15.64 -18.43
CA ASN A 58 -36.13 16.57 -17.45
C ASN A 58 -35.25 17.78 -17.09
N SER A 59 -34.24 18.10 -17.91
CA SER A 59 -33.37 19.27 -17.72
C SER A 59 -33.90 20.51 -18.46
N GLN A 60 -34.93 21.15 -17.92
CA GLN A 60 -35.24 22.55 -18.25
C GLN A 60 -34.78 23.49 -17.11
N PRO A 61 -34.20 24.66 -17.42
CA PRO A 61 -33.76 25.61 -16.40
C PRO A 61 -34.95 26.33 -15.76
N VAL A 62 -35.21 26.06 -14.49
CA VAL A 62 -36.22 26.80 -13.71
C VAL A 62 -35.67 28.17 -13.34
N VAL A 63 -36.19 29.21 -14.01
CA VAL A 63 -35.98 30.61 -13.61
C VAL A 63 -36.81 30.90 -12.36
N GLY A 64 -36.16 30.82 -11.19
CA GLY A 64 -36.79 31.07 -9.89
C GLY A 64 -37.02 32.55 -9.62
N ASN A 65 -38.22 33.03 -9.92
CA ASN A 65 -38.65 34.41 -9.67
C ASN A 65 -38.84 34.69 -8.17
N THR A 66 -38.49 35.90 -7.72
CA THR A 66 -38.65 36.34 -6.33
C THR A 66 -40.12 36.61 -5.98
N ASN A 67 -40.59 36.18 -4.80
CA ASN A 67 -41.60 36.96 -4.07
C ASN A 67 -41.70 36.65 -2.56
N THR A 68 -41.49 37.71 -1.78
CA THR A 68 -42.23 38.11 -0.56
C THR A 68 -42.75 37.06 0.42
N LEU A 69 -42.23 37.11 1.66
CA LEU A 69 -43.03 36.94 2.88
C LEU A 69 -42.59 37.99 3.93
N LYS A 70 -43.51 38.34 4.83
CA LYS A 70 -43.59 39.67 5.48
C LYS A 70 -43.92 39.54 6.97
N THR A 71 -42.99 39.94 7.84
CA THR A 71 -43.19 40.28 9.27
C THR A 71 -41.94 41.08 9.70
N GLU A 72 -41.97 42.41 9.83
CA GLU A 72 -42.63 43.22 10.87
C GLU A 72 -41.94 43.14 12.25
N SER A 73 -40.97 44.05 12.46
CA SER A 73 -40.69 44.70 13.75
C SER A 73 -39.91 46.00 13.53
N GLU A 74 -40.18 46.99 14.37
CA GLU A 74 -39.81 48.40 14.18
C GLU A 74 -38.33 48.70 14.49
N LYS A 75 -37.77 49.80 13.92
CA LYS A 75 -37.58 51.09 14.66
C LYS A 75 -36.62 52.08 13.96
N LYS A 76 -37.21 53.03 13.22
CA LYS A 76 -36.92 54.49 13.18
C LYS A 76 -35.49 54.98 13.55
N VAL A 77 -34.78 55.61 12.59
CA VAL A 77 -34.22 57.00 12.64
C VAL A 77 -34.00 57.47 11.17
N ALA A 78 -33.94 58.78 10.93
CA ALA A 78 -34.19 59.45 9.64
C ALA A 78 -32.94 59.81 8.80
N ALA A 79 -33.20 59.96 7.49
CA ALA A 79 -32.67 60.96 6.52
C ALA A 79 -31.15 61.19 6.34
N VAL A 80 -30.69 61.21 5.07
CA VAL A 80 -30.39 62.46 4.32
C VAL A 80 -29.97 62.16 2.86
N ALA A 81 -30.51 62.98 1.94
CA ALA A 81 -30.05 63.41 0.60
C ALA A 81 -29.24 62.53 -0.41
N GLU A 82 -29.77 62.56 -1.64
CA GLU A 82 -29.08 62.86 -2.93
C GLU A 82 -28.35 61.80 -3.80
N LYS A 83 -28.63 61.96 -5.11
CA LYS A 83 -28.05 61.37 -6.33
C LYS A 83 -26.79 62.18 -6.77
N PRO A 84 -26.06 61.87 -7.87
CA PRO A 84 -26.28 60.85 -8.91
C PRO A 84 -25.05 60.00 -9.36
N LYS A 85 -25.36 58.84 -9.94
CA LYS A 85 -24.88 58.31 -11.26
C LYS A 85 -23.49 58.76 -11.76
N GLN A 86 -22.53 57.81 -11.85
CA GLN A 86 -21.56 57.85 -12.94
C GLN A 86 -21.13 56.47 -13.46
N GLU A 87 -20.92 56.48 -14.77
CA GLU A 87 -20.70 55.43 -15.76
C GLU A 87 -19.23 54.99 -15.81
N VAL A 88 -18.96 53.70 -16.07
CA VAL A 88 -17.60 53.17 -16.29
C VAL A 88 -17.61 52.25 -17.52
N GLN A 89 -16.75 52.57 -18.48
CA GLN A 89 -16.38 51.74 -19.64
C GLN A 89 -14.93 51.23 -19.50
N PRO A 90 -14.51 50.21 -20.27
CA PRO A 90 -13.33 49.40 -19.97
C PRO A 90 -12.02 49.94 -20.58
N SER A 91 -10.88 49.31 -20.21
CA SER A 91 -9.58 49.53 -20.87
C SER A 91 -8.68 48.27 -20.81
N ASP A 92 -8.58 47.60 -21.95
CA ASP A 92 -7.38 47.08 -22.63
C ASP A 92 -6.24 46.39 -21.84
N GLU A 93 -6.25 45.07 -21.92
CA GLU A 93 -5.22 44.23 -22.58
C GLU A 93 -3.85 44.86 -22.94
N VAL A 94 -2.76 44.31 -22.37
CA VAL A 94 -1.39 44.41 -22.92
C VAL A 94 -0.66 43.06 -22.81
N VAL A 95 -0.17 42.58 -23.95
CA VAL A 95 0.66 41.36 -24.09
C VAL A 95 2.14 41.68 -23.88
N VAL A 96 2.88 40.78 -23.21
CA VAL A 96 4.37 40.82 -23.20
C VAL A 96 4.94 39.43 -23.52
N GLN A 97 5.76 39.37 -24.57
CA GLN A 97 6.52 38.18 -24.97
C GLN A 97 7.80 38.02 -24.14
N ALA A 98 8.20 36.78 -23.87
CA ALA A 98 9.46 36.45 -23.21
C ALA A 98 10.50 35.93 -24.22
N SER A 99 11.70 36.51 -24.21
CA SER A 99 12.85 36.06 -25.00
C SER A 99 13.89 35.40 -24.11
N LEU A 100 14.27 34.16 -24.46
CA LEU A 100 15.39 33.44 -23.86
C LEU A 100 16.72 33.89 -24.51
N THR A 101 17.78 33.96 -23.71
CA THR A 101 19.16 34.10 -24.22
C THR A 101 20.09 33.16 -23.47
N ALA A 102 21.03 32.54 -24.20
CA ALA A 102 21.86 31.43 -23.76
C ALA A 102 23.00 31.82 -22.80
N ALA A 103 23.55 30.82 -22.11
CA ALA A 103 24.73 30.92 -21.27
C ALA A 103 25.88 30.07 -21.84
N GLU A 104 27.11 30.60 -21.77
CA GLU A 104 28.36 29.84 -21.87
C GLU A 104 29.47 30.52 -21.03
N PRO A 105 30.59 29.83 -20.73
CA PRO A 105 31.15 29.87 -19.37
C PRO A 105 32.49 30.60 -19.22
N ILE A 106 32.81 31.02 -17.99
CA ILE A 106 34.15 31.51 -17.63
C ILE A 106 34.70 30.76 -16.39
N LEU A 107 35.71 29.94 -16.62
CA LEU A 107 36.69 29.53 -15.62
C LEU A 107 37.73 30.64 -15.45
N LYS A 108 38.00 31.11 -14.22
CA LYS A 108 39.36 31.44 -13.73
C LYS A 108 39.45 31.89 -12.27
N SER A 109 40.59 31.53 -11.68
CA SER A 109 41.32 32.30 -10.65
C SER A 109 40.67 32.53 -9.29
N SER A 110 40.88 31.57 -8.37
CA SER A 110 40.97 31.89 -6.95
C SER A 110 42.36 32.50 -6.67
N GLN A 111 42.38 33.76 -6.23
CA GLN A 111 43.53 34.37 -5.56
C GLN A 111 43.12 34.76 -4.13
N ALA A 112 44.06 34.65 -3.20
CA ALA A 112 43.86 35.05 -1.82
C ALA A 112 43.75 36.57 -1.69
N GLY A 113 42.81 37.04 -0.86
CA GLY A 113 42.61 38.46 -0.55
C GLY A 113 41.74 38.65 0.69
N ASP A 114 42.23 39.49 1.60
CA ASP A 114 41.63 40.06 2.82
C ASP A 114 40.87 39.19 3.84
N VAL A 115 41.56 38.98 4.96
CA VAL A 115 41.03 38.51 6.24
C VAL A 115 40.73 39.71 7.14
N THR A 116 39.60 40.40 6.95
CA THR A 116 39.10 41.43 7.90
C THR A 116 37.57 41.67 7.83
N ASN A 117 36.72 40.63 7.95
CA ASN A 117 35.34 40.85 8.41
C ASN A 117 34.57 39.60 8.93
N ALA A 118 35.24 38.74 9.72
CA ALA A 118 34.65 37.48 10.19
C ALA A 118 33.91 37.56 11.55
N GLU A 119 34.02 38.68 12.30
CA GLU A 119 33.54 38.72 13.70
C GLU A 119 32.10 39.24 13.86
N GLU A 120 31.56 40.01 12.90
CA GLU A 120 30.26 40.68 13.09
C GLU A 120 29.04 39.85 12.63
N TYR A 121 29.24 38.83 11.78
CA TYR A 121 28.17 37.88 11.42
C TYR A 121 27.99 36.71 12.42
N SER A 122 28.90 36.55 13.39
CA SER A 122 28.86 35.42 14.35
C SER A 122 27.84 35.60 15.48
N LYS A 123 27.33 36.82 15.74
CA LYS A 123 26.44 37.11 16.88
C LYS A 123 24.93 37.03 16.58
N ALA A 124 24.52 36.95 15.31
CA ALA A 124 23.09 36.99 14.93
C ALA A 124 22.35 35.64 14.95
N SER A 125 23.05 34.49 15.02
CA SER A 125 22.41 33.14 15.03
C SER A 125 22.18 32.55 16.44
N ALA A 126 22.52 33.29 17.49
CA ALA A 126 22.50 32.79 18.88
C ALA A 126 21.10 32.65 19.50
N THR A 127 20.06 33.30 18.94
CA THR A 127 18.73 33.45 19.55
C THR A 127 17.66 32.49 19.04
N SER A 128 18.02 31.50 18.22
CA SER A 128 17.12 30.36 17.96
C SER A 128 16.95 29.55 19.24
N SER A 129 15.77 29.64 19.86
CA SER A 129 15.45 28.91 21.09
C SER A 129 15.71 27.41 20.92
N GLU A 130 16.21 26.74 21.96
CA GLU A 130 16.57 25.32 21.87
C GLU A 130 15.43 24.42 21.34
N PRO A 131 14.14 24.61 21.72
CA PRO A 131 13.04 23.84 21.15
C PRO A 131 12.93 23.94 19.62
N ALA A 132 13.27 25.08 19.03
CA ALA A 132 13.28 25.25 17.57
C ALA A 132 14.42 24.45 16.93
N ARG A 133 15.58 24.35 17.58
CA ARG A 133 16.73 23.56 17.12
C ARG A 133 16.42 22.06 17.14
N TYR A 134 15.82 21.54 18.22
CA TYR A 134 15.40 20.14 18.29
C TYR A 134 14.34 19.80 17.24
N THR A 135 13.39 20.72 16.99
CA THR A 135 12.37 20.53 15.95
C THR A 135 12.99 20.42 14.55
N LYS A 136 14.02 21.23 14.24
CA LYS A 136 14.77 21.13 12.98
C LYS A 136 15.55 19.81 12.86
N LEU A 137 16.20 19.35 13.93
CA LEU A 137 16.93 18.08 13.95
C LEU A 137 15.99 16.88 13.77
N LEU A 138 14.82 16.86 14.42
CA LEU A 138 13.81 15.83 14.20
C LEU A 138 13.32 15.81 12.76
N ALA A 139 13.03 16.97 12.16
CA ALA A 139 12.63 17.03 10.74
C ALA A 139 13.73 16.52 9.78
N GLN A 140 15.00 16.78 10.08
CA GLN A 140 16.13 16.20 9.33
C GLN A 140 16.25 14.69 9.52
N ALA A 141 15.97 14.17 10.73
CA ALA A 141 15.95 12.74 11.03
C ALA A 141 14.85 12.00 10.24
N GLU A 142 13.63 12.53 10.22
CA GLU A 142 12.52 11.98 9.42
C GLU A 142 12.86 11.98 7.92
N LEU A 143 13.43 13.08 7.40
CA LEU A 143 13.81 13.17 5.99
C LEU A 143 14.92 12.16 5.62
N ALA A 144 15.87 11.93 6.51
CA ALA A 144 16.90 10.90 6.32
C ALA A 144 16.30 9.49 6.36
N LEU A 145 15.33 9.23 7.25
CA LEU A 145 14.61 7.95 7.34
C LEU A 145 13.81 7.68 6.06
N GLN A 146 13.06 8.67 5.55
CA GLN A 146 12.36 8.59 4.25
C GLN A 146 13.29 8.29 3.06
N LYS A 147 14.55 8.75 3.13
CA LYS A 147 15.59 8.48 2.13
C LYS A 147 16.33 7.16 2.33
N ASN A 148 15.91 6.33 3.29
CA ASN A 148 16.63 5.12 3.74
C ASN A 148 18.08 5.38 4.19
N GLN A 149 18.42 6.62 4.55
CA GLN A 149 19.70 7.02 5.14
C GLN A 149 19.68 6.70 6.63
N LEU A 150 19.61 5.41 6.96
CA LEU A 150 19.39 4.94 8.33
C LEU A 150 20.61 5.23 9.23
N THR A 151 21.79 4.76 8.82
CA THR A 151 23.06 4.89 9.58
C THR A 151 24.28 5.17 8.68
N LEU A 152 24.03 5.46 7.40
CA LEU A 152 25.01 5.84 6.39
C LEU A 152 24.47 7.05 5.59
N PRO A 153 25.31 8.06 5.25
CA PRO A 153 26.72 8.21 5.65
C PRO A 153 26.88 8.37 7.18
N ALA A 154 28.11 8.43 7.71
CA ALA A 154 28.36 8.42 9.16
C ALA A 154 27.70 9.62 9.89
N GLU A 155 27.67 10.77 9.21
CA GLU A 155 26.89 11.95 9.57
C GLU A 155 25.63 12.04 8.69
N ALA A 156 24.74 12.99 8.96
CA ALA A 156 23.55 13.29 8.15
C ALA A 156 22.57 12.11 7.88
N ASN A 157 22.63 11.05 8.69
CA ASN A 157 21.68 9.93 8.71
C ASN A 157 20.62 10.08 9.82
N ALA A 158 19.55 9.29 9.76
CA ALA A 158 18.44 9.33 10.70
C ALA A 158 18.91 9.12 12.16
N ARG A 159 19.71 8.08 12.42
CA ARG A 159 20.26 7.78 13.76
C ARG A 159 21.09 8.94 14.31
N PHE A 160 21.93 9.55 13.49
CA PHE A 160 22.78 10.69 13.87
C PHE A 160 21.95 11.89 14.33
N TYR A 161 20.90 12.25 13.59
CA TYR A 161 20.03 13.36 13.98
C TYR A 161 19.20 13.06 15.24
N PHE A 162 18.66 11.84 15.39
CA PHE A 162 17.95 11.45 16.62
C PHE A 162 18.88 11.44 17.85
N LEU A 163 20.10 10.90 17.73
CA LEU A 163 21.08 10.94 18.82
C LEU A 163 21.50 12.35 19.21
N GLN A 164 21.61 13.29 18.26
CA GLN A 164 21.85 14.70 18.59
C GLN A 164 20.72 15.34 19.39
N VAL A 165 19.47 14.91 19.21
CA VAL A 165 18.35 15.36 20.04
C VAL A 165 18.45 14.72 21.43
N LEU A 166 18.66 13.39 21.52
CA LEU A 166 18.77 12.70 22.81
C LEU A 166 19.95 13.18 23.67
N ALA A 167 21.06 13.60 23.06
CA ALA A 167 22.24 14.10 23.77
C ALA A 167 22.09 15.52 24.34
N LYS A 168 21.01 16.25 24.00
CA LYS A 168 20.84 17.68 24.33
C LYS A 168 19.48 18.02 24.92
N ALA A 169 18.42 17.35 24.48
CA ALA A 169 17.07 17.56 25.01
C ALA A 169 16.94 16.93 26.41
N ASN A 170 16.15 17.58 27.27
CA ASN A 170 15.76 17.02 28.58
C ASN A 170 15.05 15.66 28.37
N PRO A 171 15.41 14.59 29.11
CA PRO A 171 14.73 13.30 29.07
C PRO A 171 13.20 13.35 29.16
N ASP A 172 12.65 14.26 29.96
CA ASP A 172 11.21 14.43 30.15
C ASP A 172 10.51 15.20 29.00
N SER A 173 11.26 15.63 27.98
CA SER A 173 10.72 16.42 26.87
C SER A 173 10.08 15.57 25.77
N ALA A 174 9.04 16.11 25.15
CA ALA A 174 8.40 15.50 23.99
C ALA A 174 9.38 15.31 22.80
N HIS A 175 10.43 16.13 22.69
CA HIS A 175 11.48 15.97 21.67
C HIS A 175 12.37 14.75 21.94
N TYR A 176 12.70 14.49 23.20
CA TYR A 176 13.47 13.31 23.61
C TYR A 176 12.68 12.03 23.34
N ALA A 177 11.42 11.96 23.78
CA ALA A 177 10.52 10.83 23.51
C ALA A 177 10.37 10.56 21.99
N LYS A 178 10.17 11.60 21.18
CA LYS A 178 10.13 11.47 19.71
C LYS A 178 11.43 10.95 19.11
N ALA A 179 12.58 11.36 19.64
CA ALA A 179 13.88 10.87 19.18
C ALA A 179 14.13 9.41 19.56
N GLN A 180 13.68 8.94 20.73
CA GLN A 180 13.70 7.51 21.08
C GLN A 180 12.83 6.68 20.13
N GLN A 181 11.60 7.12 19.87
CA GLN A 181 10.70 6.50 18.89
C GLN A 181 11.29 6.52 17.46
N GLY A 182 12.06 7.56 17.14
CA GLY A 182 12.84 7.66 15.90
C GLY A 182 13.91 6.57 15.78
N LEU A 183 14.71 6.37 16.83
CA LEU A 183 15.72 5.29 16.86
C LEU A 183 15.08 3.90 16.77
N GLN A 184 13.96 3.66 17.45
CA GLN A 184 13.24 2.38 17.36
C GLN A 184 12.73 2.11 15.93
N ARG A 185 12.31 3.15 15.18
CA ARG A 185 11.96 3.01 13.76
C ARG A 185 13.18 2.71 12.88
N VAL A 186 14.34 3.28 13.18
CA VAL A 186 15.61 2.94 12.50
C VAL A 186 15.99 1.48 12.74
N GLU A 187 15.83 0.99 13.97
CA GLU A 187 16.06 -0.42 14.34
C GLU A 187 15.10 -1.36 13.59
N ASN A 188 13.79 -1.11 13.65
CA ASN A 188 12.77 -1.89 12.94
C ASN A 188 13.04 -1.96 11.42
N ALA A 189 13.49 -0.86 10.81
CA ALA A 189 13.87 -0.84 9.40
C ALA A 189 15.07 -1.76 9.09
N TYR A 190 16.05 -1.85 10.00
CA TYR A 190 17.14 -2.83 9.86
C TYR A 190 16.68 -4.28 10.04
N VAL A 191 15.76 -4.54 10.98
CA VAL A 191 15.16 -5.88 11.15
C VAL A 191 14.46 -6.32 9.87
N GLU A 192 13.66 -5.43 9.25
CA GLU A 192 13.00 -5.68 7.97
C GLU A 192 14.01 -5.90 6.83
N LEU A 193 15.07 -5.10 6.76
CA LEU A 193 16.15 -5.28 5.77
C LEU A 193 16.87 -6.63 5.91
N VAL A 194 17.08 -7.12 7.14
CA VAL A 194 17.63 -8.47 7.37
C VAL A 194 16.64 -9.54 6.93
N GLN A 195 15.37 -9.45 7.32
CA GLN A 195 14.33 -10.42 6.96
C GLN A 195 14.18 -10.52 5.43
N ASN A 196 14.12 -9.38 4.74
CA ASN A 196 14.02 -9.33 3.28
C ASN A 196 15.26 -9.93 2.59
N ALA A 197 16.46 -9.71 3.14
CA ALA A 197 17.69 -10.31 2.60
C ALA A 197 17.75 -11.85 2.81
N ILE A 198 17.20 -12.37 3.91
CA ILE A 198 17.07 -13.82 4.13
C ILE A 198 16.07 -14.44 3.15
N VAL A 199 14.92 -13.80 2.94
CA VAL A 199 13.89 -14.27 1.98
C VAL A 199 14.40 -14.26 0.54
N ALA A 200 15.29 -13.33 0.20
CA ALA A 200 15.94 -13.24 -1.11
C ALA A 200 17.21 -14.12 -1.25
N ASP A 201 17.52 -14.97 -0.27
CA ASP A 201 18.74 -15.79 -0.18
C ASP A 201 20.08 -15.02 -0.23
N ASP A 202 20.06 -13.68 -0.09
CA ASP A 202 21.24 -12.81 0.03
C ASP A 202 21.74 -12.79 1.48
N LEU A 203 22.22 -13.95 1.95
CA LEU A 203 22.74 -14.12 3.30
C LEU A 203 23.96 -13.22 3.58
N ALA A 204 24.74 -12.87 2.56
CA ALA A 204 25.86 -11.94 2.68
C ALA A 204 25.40 -10.51 3.02
N ARG A 205 24.26 -10.06 2.49
CA ARG A 205 23.64 -8.78 2.85
C ARG A 205 22.92 -8.85 4.19
N ALA A 206 22.23 -9.96 4.49
CA ALA A 206 21.63 -10.18 5.81
C ALA A 206 22.67 -10.09 6.94
N LYS A 207 23.80 -10.78 6.79
CA LYS A 207 24.94 -10.72 7.74
C LYS A 207 25.47 -9.30 7.92
N ARG A 208 25.65 -8.53 6.85
CA ARG A 208 26.09 -7.12 6.91
C ARG A 208 25.12 -6.23 7.70
N PHE A 209 23.82 -6.41 7.52
CA PHE A 209 22.80 -5.65 8.26
C PHE A 209 22.77 -6.02 9.76
N VAL A 210 22.90 -7.30 10.11
CA VAL A 210 23.02 -7.74 11.52
C VAL A 210 24.30 -7.22 12.17
N SER A 211 25.45 -7.26 11.47
CA SER A 211 26.70 -6.65 11.96
C SER A 211 26.50 -5.16 12.25
N ARG A 212 25.82 -4.44 11.36
CA ARG A 212 25.54 -3.01 11.55
C ARG A 212 24.62 -2.73 12.76
N LEU A 213 23.59 -3.54 12.99
CA LEU A 213 22.78 -3.46 14.22
C LEU A 213 23.66 -3.64 15.47
N THR A 214 24.57 -4.62 15.43
CA THR A 214 25.50 -4.95 16.54
C THR A 214 26.47 -3.81 16.83
N GLU A 215 27.15 -3.27 15.81
CA GLU A 215 28.08 -2.13 15.91
C GLU A 215 27.45 -0.90 16.58
N LEU A 216 26.17 -0.67 16.31
CA LEU A 216 25.46 0.54 16.71
C LEU A 216 24.86 0.46 18.11
N GLN A 217 25.02 -0.69 18.80
CA GLN A 217 24.45 -0.96 20.12
C GLN A 217 22.94 -0.66 20.20
N LEU A 218 22.23 -0.89 19.09
CA LEU A 218 20.77 -0.85 19.09
C LEU A 218 20.28 -2.04 19.93
N ALA A 219 19.30 -1.80 20.80
CA ALA A 219 18.94 -2.70 21.90
C ALA A 219 18.02 -3.82 21.43
N VAL A 220 18.54 -4.67 20.53
CA VAL A 220 17.72 -5.64 19.80
C VAL A 220 17.75 -7.03 20.47
N ASP A 221 16.76 -7.33 21.30
CA ASP A 221 16.51 -8.70 21.80
C ASP A 221 16.28 -9.70 20.63
N GLU A 222 15.92 -9.20 19.44
CA GLU A 222 15.80 -9.99 18.22
C GLU A 222 17.14 -10.30 17.52
N LEU A 223 18.27 -9.70 17.91
CA LEU A 223 19.55 -9.85 17.19
C LEU A 223 20.00 -11.32 17.13
N ALA A 224 19.92 -12.02 18.26
CA ALA A 224 20.19 -13.46 18.33
C ALA A 224 19.23 -14.28 17.47
N ARG A 225 17.96 -13.85 17.33
CA ARG A 225 16.97 -14.51 16.47
C ARG A 225 17.31 -14.35 14.99
N LEU A 226 17.75 -13.15 14.59
CA LEU A 226 18.21 -12.85 13.23
C LEU A 226 19.52 -13.59 12.88
N GLN A 227 20.45 -13.73 13.82
CA GLN A 227 21.64 -14.56 13.65
C GLN A 227 21.28 -16.05 13.48
N ASN A 228 20.32 -16.55 14.25
CA ASN A 228 19.85 -17.93 14.15
C ASN A 228 19.12 -18.21 12.84
N SER A 229 18.29 -17.28 12.34
CA SER A 229 17.58 -17.47 11.07
C SER A 229 18.52 -17.44 9.85
N ILE A 230 19.55 -16.59 9.86
CA ILE A 230 20.63 -16.61 8.87
C ILE A 230 21.35 -17.97 8.90
N SER A 231 21.76 -18.44 10.08
CA SER A 231 22.51 -19.70 10.24
C SER A 231 21.69 -20.91 9.79
N LEU A 232 20.39 -20.96 10.12
CA LEU A 232 19.48 -22.01 9.67
C LEU A 232 19.33 -22.02 8.14
N ARG A 233 19.23 -20.84 7.52
CA ARG A 233 19.10 -20.74 6.06
C ARG A 233 20.40 -21.16 5.35
N GLU A 234 21.55 -20.81 5.92
CA GLU A 234 22.87 -21.24 5.43
C GLU A 234 23.01 -22.77 5.46
N GLN A 235 22.57 -23.44 6.53
CA GLN A 235 22.52 -24.90 6.61
C GLN A 235 21.57 -25.52 5.57
N GLN A 236 20.40 -24.91 5.32
CA GLN A 236 19.47 -25.40 4.29
C GLN A 236 20.09 -25.36 2.89
N LEU A 237 20.83 -24.31 2.55
CA LEU A 237 21.49 -24.21 1.24
C LEU A 237 22.62 -25.25 1.08
N GLN A 238 23.42 -25.48 2.12
CA GLN A 238 24.49 -26.50 2.11
C GLN A 238 23.97 -27.93 1.87
N LEU A 239 22.75 -28.24 2.30
CA LEU A 239 22.09 -29.53 2.07
C LEU A 239 21.62 -29.73 0.63
N VAL A 240 21.44 -28.66 -0.15
CA VAL A 240 21.04 -28.72 -1.57
C VAL A 240 22.25 -28.85 -2.49
N GLU A 241 23.39 -28.26 -2.12
CA GLU A 241 24.63 -28.28 -2.93
C GLU A 241 25.40 -29.60 -2.90
N HIS A 242 25.00 -30.57 -2.06
CA HIS A 242 25.53 -31.93 -2.07
C HIS A 242 24.58 -32.84 -2.86
N PRO A 243 24.71 -32.97 -4.20
CA PRO A 243 23.96 -33.98 -4.93
C PRO A 243 24.35 -35.35 -4.38
N ILE A 244 23.34 -36.14 -3.99
CA ILE A 244 23.53 -37.53 -3.59
C ILE A 244 24.30 -38.22 -4.73
N PRO A 245 25.50 -38.79 -4.48
CA PRO A 245 26.24 -39.46 -5.54
C PRO A 245 25.39 -40.60 -6.11
N VAL A 246 24.92 -40.44 -7.35
CA VAL A 246 24.18 -41.46 -8.09
C VAL A 246 25.20 -42.45 -8.67
N GLU A 247 25.97 -43.07 -7.78
CA GLU A 247 27.05 -43.98 -8.14
C GLU A 247 26.65 -45.41 -7.79
N GLN A 248 26.26 -46.13 -8.84
CA GLN A 248 26.25 -47.59 -8.95
C GLN A 248 25.23 -48.37 -8.11
N LEU A 249 24.00 -48.40 -8.63
CA LEU A 249 23.17 -49.61 -8.65
C LEU A 249 23.86 -50.73 -9.46
N GLY A 250 24.90 -51.33 -8.88
CA GLY A 250 25.46 -52.60 -9.34
C GLY A 250 24.60 -53.78 -8.85
N PRO A 251 24.44 -54.87 -9.64
CA PRO A 251 23.66 -56.03 -9.22
C PRO A 251 24.39 -56.78 -8.09
N GLN A 252 23.83 -56.75 -6.89
CA GLN A 252 24.39 -57.41 -5.72
C GLN A 252 24.09 -58.92 -5.73
N PRO A 253 25.10 -59.82 -5.78
CA PRO A 253 24.87 -61.24 -5.57
C PRO A 253 24.66 -61.52 -4.08
N ALA A 254 23.70 -62.38 -3.76
CA ALA A 254 23.46 -62.81 -2.39
C ALA A 254 24.57 -63.72 -1.88
N SER A 255 25.18 -63.40 -0.72
CA SER A 255 25.62 -64.45 0.22
C SER A 255 25.83 -63.98 1.66
N THR A 256 25.26 -64.78 2.55
CA THR A 256 25.43 -64.95 3.99
C THR A 256 26.71 -64.40 4.67
N LYS A 257 26.56 -63.75 5.83
CA LYS A 257 26.66 -64.45 7.15
C LYS A 257 26.36 -63.51 8.32
N ALA A 258 25.59 -64.00 9.29
CA ALA A 258 25.48 -63.38 10.60
C ALA A 258 26.71 -63.73 11.46
N VAL A 259 27.25 -62.72 12.16
CA VAL A 259 28.11 -62.90 13.34
C VAL A 259 27.64 -61.88 14.38
N ALA A 260 27.25 -62.38 15.55
CA ALA A 260 26.88 -61.57 16.70
C ALA A 260 27.82 -61.89 17.86
N VAL A 261 28.52 -60.89 18.39
CA VAL A 261 29.19 -60.87 19.70
C VAL A 261 29.40 -59.40 20.14
N PRO A 262 29.58 -59.11 21.44
CA PRO A 262 28.86 -58.00 22.06
C PRO A 262 29.77 -56.97 22.77
N VAL A 263 29.14 -55.99 23.40
CA VAL A 263 29.58 -55.22 24.58
C VAL A 263 31.07 -54.86 24.67
N ASN A 264 31.36 -53.55 24.67
CA ASN A 264 32.34 -53.06 25.64
C ASN A 264 31.92 -51.71 26.24
N ASN A 265 31.81 -51.69 27.58
CA ASN A 265 31.57 -50.48 28.36
C ASN A 265 32.81 -49.59 28.33
N ILE A 266 32.66 -48.32 27.98
CA ILE A 266 33.49 -47.25 28.57
C ILE A 266 32.57 -46.10 28.99
N THR A 267 32.22 -46.10 30.26
CA THR A 267 31.67 -44.94 30.95
C THR A 267 32.83 -44.08 31.45
N PRO A 268 32.85 -42.78 31.15
CA PRO A 268 33.29 -41.80 32.14
C PRO A 268 32.07 -41.00 32.59
N ALA A 269 31.74 -41.09 33.88
CA ALA A 269 30.67 -40.31 34.45
C ALA A 269 31.10 -38.84 34.56
N VAL A 270 30.45 -37.97 33.80
CA VAL A 270 30.36 -36.53 34.08
C VAL A 270 28.87 -36.22 34.18
N PRO A 271 28.38 -35.60 35.28
CA PRO A 271 26.96 -35.28 35.43
C PRO A 271 26.58 -34.12 34.49
N ALA A 272 26.21 -34.47 33.26
CA ALA A 272 25.64 -33.56 32.27
C ALA A 272 24.11 -33.50 32.38
N GLU A 273 23.58 -33.47 33.61
CA GLU A 273 22.17 -33.16 33.86
C GLU A 273 21.96 -31.64 33.96
N ASN A 274 20.88 -31.16 33.33
CA ASN A 274 20.38 -29.78 33.43
C ASN A 274 21.31 -28.64 32.95
N ARG A 275 21.78 -28.70 31.69
CA ARG A 275 22.05 -27.47 30.93
C ARG A 275 21.56 -27.42 29.48
N ALA A 276 20.86 -28.45 29.00
CA ALA A 276 19.96 -28.34 27.85
C ALA A 276 18.61 -27.72 28.26
N ALA A 277 18.65 -26.60 28.98
CA ALA A 277 17.47 -25.76 29.20
C ALA A 277 17.05 -25.25 27.82
N GLN A 278 15.90 -25.72 27.35
CA GLN A 278 15.40 -25.48 26.00
C GLN A 278 15.32 -23.97 25.75
N LEU A 279 16.23 -23.45 24.92
CA LEU A 279 16.18 -22.08 24.41
C LEU A 279 15.06 -21.99 23.37
N SER A 280 13.83 -22.12 23.85
CA SER A 280 12.61 -21.98 23.07
C SER A 280 12.53 -20.54 22.57
N VAL A 281 12.93 -20.33 21.32
CA VAL A 281 12.96 -19.03 20.66
C VAL A 281 11.53 -18.53 20.49
N SER A 282 11.01 -17.86 21.51
CA SER A 282 9.71 -17.20 21.47
C SER A 282 9.76 -16.13 20.39
N GLN A 283 9.11 -16.37 19.25
CA GLN A 283 9.01 -15.41 18.14
C GLN A 283 8.44 -14.08 18.65
N SER A 284 8.86 -12.95 18.08
CA SER A 284 8.22 -11.67 18.44
C SER A 284 6.76 -11.64 18.02
N LEU A 285 5.93 -10.88 18.75
CA LEU A 285 4.49 -10.86 18.53
C LEU A 285 4.13 -10.52 17.07
N ILE A 286 4.84 -9.58 16.45
CA ILE A 286 4.66 -9.19 15.03
C ILE A 286 5.06 -10.34 14.10
N SER A 287 6.11 -11.10 14.43
CA SER A 287 6.50 -12.28 13.65
C SER A 287 5.45 -13.39 13.77
N GLN A 288 4.94 -13.67 14.98
CA GLN A 288 3.85 -14.63 15.18
C GLN A 288 2.60 -14.22 14.40
N ASP A 289 2.20 -12.96 14.50
CA ASP A 289 1.04 -12.39 13.80
C ASP A 289 1.17 -12.53 12.27
N LYS A 290 2.33 -12.16 11.69
CA LYS A 290 2.62 -12.38 10.26
C LYS A 290 2.59 -13.87 9.87
N THR A 291 3.20 -14.75 10.66
CA THR A 291 3.25 -16.19 10.37
C THR A 291 1.87 -16.84 10.43
N LEU A 292 1.07 -16.50 11.45
CA LEU A 292 -0.30 -16.99 11.58
C LEU A 292 -1.19 -16.47 10.45
N ALA A 293 -1.10 -15.18 10.11
CA ALA A 293 -1.80 -14.59 8.97
C ALA A 293 -1.42 -15.21 7.62
N ALA A 294 -0.17 -15.63 7.43
CA ALA A 294 0.27 -16.34 6.23
C ALA A 294 -0.28 -17.78 6.19
N LYS A 295 -0.15 -18.53 7.29
CA LYS A 295 -0.71 -19.90 7.46
C LYS A 295 -2.22 -19.90 7.23
N ALA A 296 -2.92 -18.90 7.76
CA ALA A 296 -4.34 -18.68 7.58
C ALA A 296 -4.74 -18.50 6.11
N LYS A 297 -4.00 -17.71 5.33
CA LYS A 297 -4.30 -17.49 3.91
C LYS A 297 -4.07 -18.73 3.05
N GLN A 298 -3.15 -19.60 3.44
CA GLN A 298 -3.00 -20.91 2.82
C GLN A 298 -4.21 -21.80 3.16
N LEU A 299 -4.50 -21.98 4.44
CA LEU A 299 -5.57 -22.85 4.95
C LEU A 299 -7.00 -22.38 4.61
N GLY A 300 -7.20 -21.08 4.39
CA GLY A 300 -8.49 -20.51 3.96
C GLY A 300 -8.90 -20.98 2.57
N ARG A 301 -7.94 -21.21 1.66
CA ARG A 301 -8.18 -21.81 0.34
C ARG A 301 -8.60 -23.28 0.42
N GLU A 302 -8.30 -23.93 1.55
CA GLU A 302 -8.63 -25.32 1.85
C GLU A 302 -9.91 -25.44 2.70
N GLY A 303 -10.60 -24.32 3.02
CA GLY A 303 -11.82 -24.30 3.83
C GLY A 303 -11.62 -24.71 5.30
N SER A 304 -10.40 -24.54 5.84
CA SER A 304 -10.04 -25.13 7.13
C SER A 304 -10.52 -24.31 8.33
N MET A 305 -11.64 -24.74 8.93
CA MET A 305 -12.18 -24.23 10.21
C MET A 305 -11.16 -24.17 11.37
N ASN A 306 -10.08 -24.95 11.29
CA ASN A 306 -9.01 -24.93 12.29
C ASN A 306 -8.19 -23.63 12.22
N ALA A 307 -7.98 -23.07 11.03
CA ALA A 307 -7.24 -21.81 10.86
C ALA A 307 -8.01 -20.63 11.47
N GLU A 308 -9.31 -20.57 11.23
CA GLU A 308 -10.22 -19.60 11.82
C GLU A 308 -10.16 -19.62 13.35
N ARG A 309 -10.26 -20.82 13.95
CA ARG A 309 -10.17 -21.02 15.40
C ARG A 309 -8.81 -20.61 15.98
N GLU A 310 -7.70 -20.87 15.28
CA GLU A 310 -6.38 -20.40 15.69
C GLU A 310 -6.28 -18.87 15.63
N MET A 311 -6.80 -18.23 14.57
CA MET A 311 -6.81 -16.77 14.41
C MET A 311 -7.65 -16.08 15.47
N LEU A 312 -8.87 -16.57 15.74
CA LEU A 312 -9.74 -16.03 16.79
C LEU A 312 -9.07 -16.12 18.17
N LYS A 313 -8.52 -17.30 18.51
CA LYS A 313 -7.77 -17.50 19.76
C LYS A 313 -6.56 -16.55 19.89
N PHE A 314 -5.89 -16.24 18.78
CA PHE A 314 -4.78 -15.29 18.77
C PHE A 314 -5.25 -13.84 18.95
N LEU A 315 -6.39 -13.47 18.36
CA LEU A 315 -7.01 -12.14 18.54
C LEU A 315 -7.58 -11.93 19.94
N ASP A 316 -8.08 -12.98 20.60
CA ASP A 316 -8.50 -12.93 22.01
C ASP A 316 -7.30 -12.63 22.94
N ALA A 317 -6.13 -13.21 22.65
CA ALA A 317 -4.90 -12.95 23.39
C ALA A 317 -4.23 -11.61 23.01
N TYR A 318 -4.35 -11.21 21.74
CA TYR A 318 -3.70 -10.04 21.17
C TYR A 318 -4.67 -9.22 20.29
N PRO A 319 -5.56 -8.40 20.90
CA PRO A 319 -6.59 -7.67 20.15
C PRO A 319 -6.08 -6.75 19.05
N ASN A 320 -4.83 -6.30 19.15
CA ASN A 320 -4.17 -5.39 18.20
C ASN A 320 -3.30 -6.14 17.16
N ALA A 321 -3.46 -7.46 17.00
CA ALA A 321 -2.79 -8.27 15.99
C ALA A 321 -3.31 -7.96 14.57
N LEU A 322 -2.74 -6.93 13.96
CA LEU A 322 -3.16 -6.37 12.68
C LEU A 322 -3.17 -7.42 11.55
N TYR A 323 -2.10 -8.21 11.40
CA TYR A 323 -1.98 -9.11 10.24
C TYR A 323 -3.02 -10.24 10.30
N THR A 324 -3.23 -10.81 11.48
CA THR A 324 -4.22 -11.85 11.76
C THR A 324 -5.63 -11.30 11.59
N ARG A 325 -5.94 -10.11 12.12
CA ARG A 325 -7.25 -9.45 11.94
C ARG A 325 -7.57 -9.21 10.46
N LEU A 326 -6.60 -8.70 9.69
CA LEU A 326 -6.77 -8.50 8.24
C LEU A 326 -6.91 -9.83 7.46
N ALA A 327 -6.20 -10.88 7.86
CA ALA A 327 -6.27 -12.19 7.21
C ALA A 327 -7.60 -12.92 7.50
N LEU A 328 -8.06 -12.89 8.75
CA LEU A 328 -9.35 -13.46 9.15
C LEU A 328 -10.51 -12.75 8.45
N PHE A 329 -10.46 -11.42 8.38
CA PHE A 329 -11.46 -10.64 7.65
C PHE A 329 -11.41 -10.89 6.13
N GLU A 330 -10.22 -11.04 5.54
CA GLU A 330 -10.07 -11.46 4.13
C GLU A 330 -10.70 -12.85 3.90
N TYR A 331 -10.48 -13.81 4.80
CA TYR A 331 -11.09 -15.13 4.76
C TYR A 331 -12.63 -15.08 4.84
N TYR A 332 -13.21 -14.33 5.78
CA TYR A 332 -14.67 -14.20 5.89
C TYR A 332 -15.31 -13.62 4.61
N LEU A 333 -14.71 -12.59 4.01
CA LEU A 333 -15.22 -12.04 2.75
C LEU A 333 -15.06 -13.01 1.57
N ASP A 334 -13.92 -13.68 1.44
CA ASP A 334 -13.67 -14.64 0.36
C ASP A 334 -14.58 -15.88 0.47
N ALA A 335 -15.02 -16.24 1.70
CA ALA A 335 -15.98 -17.31 1.98
C ALA A 335 -17.47 -16.87 1.89
N GLY A 336 -17.76 -15.58 1.68
CA GLY A 336 -19.12 -15.03 1.69
C GLY A 336 -19.78 -14.93 3.08
N LEU A 337 -18.99 -15.07 4.15
CA LEU A 337 -19.41 -15.01 5.55
C LEU A 337 -19.51 -13.54 6.02
N THR A 338 -20.43 -12.79 5.43
CA THR A 338 -20.60 -11.35 5.65
C THR A 338 -20.97 -11.01 7.10
N GLU A 339 -21.69 -11.88 7.80
CA GLU A 339 -22.06 -11.70 9.21
C GLU A 339 -20.83 -11.79 10.14
N ASP A 340 -19.94 -12.77 9.92
CA ASP A 340 -18.70 -12.90 10.69
C ASP A 340 -17.70 -11.78 10.37
N ALA A 341 -17.68 -11.30 9.13
CA ALA A 341 -16.94 -10.11 8.73
C ALA A 341 -17.45 -8.84 9.46
N GLN A 342 -18.77 -8.66 9.59
CA GLN A 342 -19.37 -7.58 10.38
C GLN A 342 -19.06 -7.72 11.87
N TRP A 343 -19.17 -8.93 12.43
CA TRP A 343 -18.80 -9.19 13.83
C TRP A 343 -17.34 -8.80 14.11
N LEU A 344 -16.43 -9.10 13.19
CA LEU A 344 -15.01 -8.74 13.35
C LEU A 344 -14.76 -7.22 13.23
N VAL A 345 -15.55 -6.51 12.42
CA VAL A 345 -15.61 -5.04 12.42
C VAL A 345 -16.05 -4.52 13.79
N ASP A 346 -17.14 -5.04 14.34
CA ASP A 346 -17.70 -4.59 15.63
C ASP A 346 -16.79 -4.94 16.82
N LYS A 347 -15.98 -5.99 16.70
CA LYS A 347 -14.91 -6.36 17.64
C LYS A 347 -13.58 -5.62 17.41
N THR A 348 -13.49 -4.72 16.43
CA THR A 348 -12.30 -3.88 16.23
C THR A 348 -12.39 -2.67 17.14
N SER A 349 -11.32 -2.41 17.91
CA SER A 349 -11.30 -1.31 18.88
C SER A 349 -11.56 0.03 18.20
N PRO A 350 -12.49 0.87 18.68
CA PRO A 350 -12.70 2.22 18.16
C PRO A 350 -11.46 3.12 18.26
N ALA A 351 -10.48 2.77 19.10
CA ALA A 351 -9.19 3.46 19.17
C ALA A 351 -8.28 3.14 17.96
N ASP A 352 -8.43 1.98 17.33
CA ASP A 352 -7.77 1.63 16.06
C ASP A 352 -8.64 2.08 14.88
N VAL A 353 -8.80 3.41 14.78
CA VAL A 353 -9.63 4.09 13.77
C VAL A 353 -9.25 3.67 12.36
N ASN A 354 -7.95 3.47 12.10
CA ASN A 354 -7.43 3.19 10.77
C ASN A 354 -7.73 1.76 10.31
N THR A 355 -7.54 0.76 11.18
CA THR A 355 -7.95 -0.62 10.87
C THR A 355 -9.47 -0.71 10.76
N LEU A 356 -10.21 -0.10 11.68
CA LEU A 356 -11.68 -0.09 11.67
C LEU A 356 -12.24 0.48 10.35
N ALA A 357 -11.75 1.64 9.92
CA ALA A 357 -12.14 2.27 8.66
C ALA A 357 -11.83 1.38 7.44
N PHE A 358 -10.65 0.75 7.40
CA PHE A 358 -10.29 -0.17 6.31
C PHE A 358 -11.19 -1.40 6.24
N LEU A 359 -11.52 -2.01 7.38
CA LEU A 359 -12.40 -3.18 7.45
C LEU A 359 -13.84 -2.81 7.00
N ARG A 360 -14.38 -1.70 7.51
CA ARG A 360 -15.70 -1.18 7.11
C ARG A 360 -15.77 -0.87 5.62
N ALA A 361 -14.79 -0.16 5.08
CA ALA A 361 -14.74 0.15 3.65
C ALA A 361 -14.75 -1.13 2.79
N LYS A 362 -13.99 -2.16 3.19
CA LYS A 362 -14.03 -3.46 2.49
C LYS A 362 -15.35 -4.20 2.64
N LEU A 363 -16.05 -4.07 3.76
CA LEU A 363 -17.38 -4.67 3.94
C LEU A 363 -18.42 -3.97 3.05
N LEU A 364 -18.39 -2.63 2.99
CA LEU A 364 -19.21 -1.82 2.08
C LEU A 364 -18.92 -2.15 0.60
N VAL A 365 -17.65 -2.40 0.23
CA VAL A 365 -17.27 -2.91 -1.10
C VAL A 365 -17.95 -4.25 -1.40
N ALA A 366 -17.94 -5.20 -0.45
CA ALA A 366 -18.59 -6.50 -0.63
C ALA A 366 -20.12 -6.40 -0.75
N GLN A 367 -20.72 -5.34 -0.18
CA GLN A 367 -22.13 -4.98 -0.32
C GLN A 367 -22.43 -4.16 -1.59
N GLY A 368 -21.41 -3.78 -2.38
CA GLY A 368 -21.55 -2.97 -3.59
C GLY A 368 -21.69 -1.45 -3.36
N VAL A 369 -21.50 -0.97 -2.13
CA VAL A 369 -21.74 0.43 -1.71
C VAL A 369 -20.45 1.26 -1.82
N TYR A 370 -19.95 1.42 -3.05
CA TYR A 370 -18.61 1.96 -3.32
C TYR A 370 -18.39 3.41 -2.84
N ALA A 371 -19.41 4.28 -2.94
CA ALA A 371 -19.28 5.68 -2.55
C ALA A 371 -19.11 5.86 -1.02
N GLU A 372 -19.85 5.10 -0.22
CA GLU A 372 -19.72 5.10 1.25
C GLU A 372 -18.39 4.48 1.67
N ALA A 373 -17.96 3.40 1.00
CA ALA A 373 -16.64 2.80 1.22
C ALA A 373 -15.48 3.79 0.99
N LEU A 374 -15.59 4.64 -0.04
CA LEU A 374 -14.60 5.68 -0.34
C LEU A 374 -14.62 6.79 0.73
N SER A 375 -15.82 7.18 1.18
CA SER A 375 -15.99 8.17 2.26
C SER A 375 -15.29 7.73 3.55
N GLU A 376 -15.51 6.49 3.99
CA GLU A 376 -14.89 5.92 5.20
C GLU A 376 -13.35 5.92 5.12
N LEU A 377 -12.77 5.65 3.93
CA LEU A 377 -11.31 5.70 3.73
C LEU A 377 -10.75 7.12 3.69
N SER A 378 -11.48 8.10 3.14
CA SER A 378 -10.98 9.46 2.93
C SER A 378 -10.57 10.17 4.23
N ILE A 379 -11.20 9.79 5.36
CA ILE A 379 -10.94 10.33 6.70
C ILE A 379 -9.62 9.79 7.31
N ALA A 380 -9.12 8.66 6.79
CA ALA A 380 -7.94 7.97 7.28
C ALA A 380 -6.74 8.03 6.32
N VAL A 381 -6.97 8.03 5.00
CA VAL A 381 -5.93 8.21 3.97
C VAL A 381 -5.41 9.64 4.02
N GLY A 382 -4.28 9.83 4.71
CA GLY A 382 -3.67 11.16 4.95
C GLY A 382 -3.07 11.33 6.34
N ARG A 383 -3.30 10.38 7.26
CA ARG A 383 -2.68 10.38 8.59
C ARG A 383 -1.28 9.78 8.56
N ASN A 384 -0.31 10.45 9.18
CA ASN A 384 1.11 10.05 9.15
C ASN A 384 1.51 8.97 10.17
N ASP A 385 0.56 8.48 10.98
CA ASP A 385 0.74 7.48 12.04
C ASP A 385 0.40 6.04 11.60
N LEU A 386 0.03 5.85 10.33
CA LEU A 386 -0.35 4.55 9.76
C LEU A 386 0.82 3.55 9.72
N ALA A 387 0.55 2.31 10.11
CA ALA A 387 1.43 1.18 9.81
C ALA A 387 1.64 1.07 8.28
N PRO A 388 2.87 1.00 7.75
CA PRO A 388 3.12 1.11 6.30
C PRO A 388 2.32 0.13 5.43
N VAL A 389 2.21 -1.13 5.87
CA VAL A 389 1.43 -2.17 5.17
C VAL A 389 -0.06 -1.84 5.08
N LEU A 390 -0.64 -1.25 6.14
CA LEU A 390 -2.03 -0.83 6.15
C LEU A 390 -2.23 0.40 5.25
N ASN A 391 -1.31 1.38 5.32
CA ASN A 391 -1.36 2.58 4.46
C ASN A 391 -1.40 2.21 2.96
N ILE A 392 -0.51 1.32 2.50
CA ILE A 392 -0.47 0.85 1.10
C ILE A 392 -1.79 0.15 0.73
N LYS A 393 -2.32 -0.71 1.60
CA LYS A 393 -3.62 -1.38 1.39
C LYS A 393 -4.78 -0.39 1.30
N MET A 394 -4.82 0.62 2.17
CA MET A 394 -5.87 1.65 2.19
C MET A 394 -5.81 2.54 0.94
N GLN A 395 -4.62 3.02 0.56
CA GLN A 395 -4.42 3.81 -0.67
C GLN A 395 -4.80 3.00 -1.93
N SER A 396 -4.42 1.72 -1.99
CA SER A 396 -4.79 0.84 -3.11
C SER A 396 -6.29 0.59 -3.20
N LEU A 397 -7.00 0.48 -2.06
CA LEU A 397 -8.45 0.33 -2.05
C LEU A 397 -9.15 1.64 -2.42
N ALA A 398 -8.68 2.77 -1.90
CA ALA A 398 -9.20 4.09 -2.25
C ALA A 398 -9.01 4.39 -3.75
N ALA A 399 -7.85 4.06 -4.34
CA ALA A 399 -7.61 4.25 -5.78
C ALA A 399 -8.61 3.47 -6.65
N ALA A 400 -8.83 2.19 -6.31
CA ALA A 400 -9.80 1.34 -7.01
C ALA A 400 -11.25 1.84 -6.82
N LEU A 401 -11.60 2.32 -5.62
CA LEU A 401 -12.92 2.88 -5.34
C LEU A 401 -13.15 4.20 -6.08
N SER A 402 -12.21 5.15 -6.06
CA SER A 402 -12.28 6.38 -6.85
C SER A 402 -12.47 6.10 -8.34
N GLN A 403 -11.73 5.11 -8.87
CA GLN A 403 -11.89 4.69 -10.27
C GLN A 403 -13.28 4.11 -10.55
N GLN A 404 -13.84 3.32 -9.63
CA GLN A 404 -15.16 2.71 -9.74
C GLN A 404 -16.30 3.73 -9.57
N THR A 405 -16.09 4.81 -8.82
CA THR A 405 -17.06 5.91 -8.63
C THR A 405 -16.93 7.03 -9.67
N GLY A 406 -16.03 6.89 -10.66
CA GLY A 406 -15.82 7.88 -11.73
C GLY A 406 -14.87 9.04 -11.37
N ASP A 407 -14.28 9.05 -10.17
CA ASP A 407 -13.24 10.00 -9.79
C ASP A 407 -11.86 9.52 -10.27
N HIS A 408 -11.69 9.59 -11.59
CA HIS A 408 -10.47 9.16 -12.26
C HIS A 408 -9.26 10.03 -11.91
N LEU A 409 -9.46 11.29 -11.48
CA LEU A 409 -8.38 12.18 -11.07
C LEU A 409 -7.77 11.74 -9.74
N SER A 410 -8.57 11.48 -8.71
CA SER A 410 -8.07 10.96 -7.43
C SER A 410 -7.46 9.56 -7.60
N ALA A 411 -8.09 8.69 -8.41
CA ALA A 411 -7.54 7.36 -8.71
C ALA A 411 -6.14 7.45 -9.35
N PHE A 412 -5.98 8.30 -10.37
CA PHE A 412 -4.70 8.55 -11.04
C PHE A 412 -3.62 9.03 -10.06
N GLN A 413 -3.94 10.00 -9.19
CA GLN A 413 -2.99 10.49 -8.18
C GLN A 413 -2.58 9.40 -7.17
N LEU A 414 -3.53 8.61 -6.68
CA LEU A 414 -3.27 7.51 -5.74
C LEU A 414 -2.42 6.41 -6.37
N TYR A 415 -2.71 5.99 -7.61
CA TYR A 415 -1.85 5.01 -8.31
C TYR A 415 -0.44 5.53 -8.58
N ARG A 416 -0.27 6.81 -8.94
CA ARG A 416 1.07 7.42 -9.05
C ARG A 416 1.84 7.37 -7.73
N ASN A 417 1.18 7.65 -6.60
CA ASN A 417 1.79 7.57 -5.28
C ASN A 417 2.18 6.14 -4.91
N LEU A 418 1.30 5.16 -5.16
CA LEU A 418 1.58 3.73 -4.94
C LEU A 418 2.80 3.24 -5.75
N LEU A 419 2.93 3.67 -7.00
CA LEU A 419 4.09 3.38 -7.87
C LEU A 419 5.40 4.05 -7.40
N THR A 420 5.37 4.99 -6.45
CA THR A 420 6.62 5.43 -5.79
C THR A 420 7.17 4.39 -4.82
N THR A 421 6.29 3.57 -4.25
CA THR A 421 6.61 2.52 -3.28
C THR A 421 6.93 1.19 -3.96
N ASP A 422 6.09 0.77 -4.92
CA ASP A 422 6.26 -0.49 -5.66
C ASP A 422 6.07 -0.26 -7.17
N LYS A 423 7.19 -0.12 -7.88
CA LYS A 423 7.25 0.01 -9.34
C LYS A 423 7.07 -1.31 -10.09
N SER A 424 7.20 -2.45 -9.41
CA SER A 424 6.96 -3.78 -9.98
C SER A 424 5.49 -4.18 -9.95
N ASN A 425 4.62 -3.39 -9.32
CA ASN A 425 3.20 -3.69 -9.23
C ASN A 425 2.45 -3.40 -10.54
N SER A 426 2.22 -4.46 -11.31
CA SER A 426 1.38 -4.44 -12.52
C SER A 426 -0.03 -3.89 -12.28
N THR A 427 -0.64 -4.17 -11.12
CA THR A 427 -2.01 -3.75 -10.81
C THR A 427 -2.08 -2.24 -10.65
N TYR A 428 -1.04 -1.62 -10.09
CA TYR A 428 -0.95 -0.16 -9.99
C TYR A 428 -0.66 0.49 -11.35
N TRP A 429 0.17 -0.13 -12.19
CA TRP A 429 0.36 0.32 -13.58
C TRP A 429 -0.92 0.24 -14.41
N LEU A 430 -1.71 -0.83 -14.24
CA LEU A 430 -3.00 -1.00 -14.92
C LEU A 430 -4.03 0.03 -14.45
N GLY A 431 -4.18 0.19 -13.13
CA GLY A 431 -5.08 1.19 -12.56
C GLY A 431 -4.72 2.62 -12.97
N LEU A 432 -3.42 2.93 -13.03
CA LEU A 432 -2.93 4.20 -13.58
C LEU A 432 -3.32 4.35 -15.05
N ALA A 433 -3.08 3.33 -15.88
CA ALA A 433 -3.35 3.38 -17.32
C ALA A 433 -4.83 3.62 -17.62
N VAL A 434 -5.72 2.89 -16.95
CA VAL A 434 -7.18 3.06 -17.12
C VAL A 434 -7.62 4.43 -16.63
N SER A 435 -7.12 4.91 -15.48
CA SER A 435 -7.47 6.24 -14.96
C SER A 435 -6.96 7.36 -15.88
N ALA A 436 -5.75 7.22 -16.44
CA ALA A 436 -5.19 8.16 -17.42
C ALA A 436 -6.02 8.22 -18.71
N GLN A 437 -6.45 7.06 -19.22
CA GLN A 437 -7.29 6.96 -20.41
C GLN A 437 -8.65 7.66 -20.22
N GLN A 438 -9.29 7.53 -19.05
CA GLN A 438 -10.53 8.25 -18.74
C GLN A 438 -10.34 9.76 -18.57
N LEU A 439 -9.11 10.21 -18.29
CA LEU A 439 -8.72 11.63 -18.26
C LEU A 439 -8.24 12.15 -19.64
N ASN A 440 -8.31 11.33 -20.69
CA ASN A 440 -7.76 11.59 -22.03
C ASN A 440 -6.22 11.77 -22.09
N ASP A 441 -5.48 11.38 -21.05
CA ASP A 441 -4.01 11.32 -21.07
C ASP A 441 -3.55 10.04 -21.77
N SER A 442 -3.63 10.05 -23.10
CA SER A 442 -3.23 8.95 -23.98
C SER A 442 -1.76 8.58 -23.82
N ALA A 443 -0.88 9.54 -23.50
CA ALA A 443 0.55 9.30 -23.30
C ALA A 443 0.80 8.46 -22.05
N THR A 444 0.27 8.86 -20.89
CA THR A 444 0.40 8.09 -19.65
C THR A 444 -0.34 6.75 -19.74
N ALA A 445 -1.49 6.69 -20.42
CA ALA A 445 -2.21 5.44 -20.67
C ALA A 445 -1.35 4.43 -21.46
N LYS A 446 -0.76 4.85 -22.60
CA LYS A 446 0.17 4.02 -23.40
C LYS A 446 1.36 3.54 -22.57
N GLN A 447 1.96 4.41 -21.75
CA GLN A 447 3.05 4.04 -20.86
C GLN A 447 2.61 2.97 -19.85
N GLY A 448 1.49 3.18 -19.15
CA GLY A 448 1.01 2.26 -18.13
C GLY A 448 0.68 0.87 -18.70
N TYR A 449 -0.03 0.78 -19.81
CA TYR A 449 -0.29 -0.51 -20.47
C TYR A 449 1.00 -1.19 -20.95
N THR A 450 1.97 -0.43 -21.46
CA THR A 450 3.28 -0.98 -21.83
C THR A 450 4.04 -1.53 -20.62
N SER A 451 3.98 -0.84 -19.47
CA SER A 451 4.58 -1.30 -18.21
C SER A 451 3.91 -2.58 -17.68
N VAL A 452 2.59 -2.73 -17.81
CA VAL A 452 1.88 -3.99 -17.48
C VAL A 452 2.42 -5.16 -18.33
N LEU A 453 2.63 -4.94 -19.64
CA LEU A 453 3.13 -5.97 -20.56
C LEU A 453 4.61 -6.33 -20.37
N ALA A 454 5.40 -5.45 -19.74
CA ALA A 454 6.81 -5.71 -19.42
C ALA A 454 7.00 -6.53 -18.12
N LEU A 455 5.97 -6.61 -17.29
CA LEU A 455 5.98 -7.36 -16.03
C LEU A 455 5.44 -8.77 -16.29
N ASN A 456 6.32 -9.75 -16.45
CA ASN A 456 5.95 -11.09 -16.98
C ASN A 456 5.09 -11.97 -16.06
N ASP A 457 4.78 -11.57 -14.82
CA ASP A 457 4.08 -12.38 -13.81
C ASP A 457 2.57 -12.07 -13.73
N GLN A 458 1.90 -11.91 -14.88
CA GLN A 458 0.49 -11.50 -14.94
C GLN A 458 -0.45 -12.60 -15.46
N PRO A 459 -1.69 -12.67 -14.92
CA PRO A 459 -2.78 -13.43 -15.55
C PRO A 459 -2.95 -13.07 -17.02
N GLU A 460 -3.15 -14.08 -17.87
CA GLU A 460 -3.26 -13.91 -19.33
C GLU A 460 -4.34 -12.91 -19.73
N ALA A 461 -5.48 -12.88 -19.01
CA ALA A 461 -6.56 -11.92 -19.22
C ALA A 461 -6.10 -10.45 -19.07
N ILE A 462 -5.22 -10.15 -18.09
CA ILE A 462 -4.67 -8.80 -17.90
C ILE A 462 -3.76 -8.42 -19.06
N LEU A 463 -2.93 -9.36 -19.53
CA LEU A 463 -2.05 -9.15 -20.68
C LEU A 463 -2.85 -8.97 -21.98
N ALA A 464 -3.93 -9.74 -22.17
CA ALA A 464 -4.84 -9.60 -23.30
C ALA A 464 -5.55 -8.24 -23.30
N TYR A 465 -6.10 -7.83 -22.15
CA TYR A 465 -6.73 -6.52 -21.98
C TYR A 465 -5.77 -5.37 -22.28
N ALA A 466 -4.57 -5.38 -21.69
CA ALA A 466 -3.56 -4.34 -21.91
C ALA A 466 -3.09 -4.26 -23.38
N LYS A 467 -2.92 -5.41 -24.06
CA LYS A 467 -2.64 -5.45 -25.52
C LYS A 467 -3.77 -4.82 -26.34
N SER A 468 -5.02 -5.11 -25.99
CA SER A 468 -6.21 -4.59 -26.68
C SER A 468 -6.31 -3.06 -26.55
N GLN A 469 -6.18 -2.53 -25.33
CA GLN A 469 -6.21 -1.09 -25.07
C GLN A 469 -5.06 -0.34 -25.77
N LEU A 470 -3.83 -0.91 -25.74
CA LEU A 470 -2.69 -0.34 -26.45
C LEU A 470 -2.90 -0.29 -27.98
N ALA A 471 -3.58 -1.30 -28.55
CA ALA A 471 -3.91 -1.34 -29.96
C ALA A 471 -5.00 -0.32 -30.33
N GLN A 472 -5.95 -0.05 -29.44
CA GLN A 472 -6.96 1.00 -29.61
C GLN A 472 -6.33 2.40 -29.60
N LEU A 473 -5.54 2.72 -28.57
CA LEU A 473 -4.88 4.04 -28.41
C LEU A 473 -3.93 4.41 -29.57
N ARG A 474 -3.43 3.42 -30.33
CA ARG A 474 -2.65 3.64 -31.56
C ARG A 474 -3.54 3.96 -32.77
N LYS A 475 -4.74 3.37 -32.87
CA LYS A 475 -5.68 3.69 -33.96
C LYS A 475 -6.21 5.11 -33.83
N GLU A 476 -6.52 5.54 -32.63
CA GLU A 476 -7.01 6.90 -32.33
C GLU A 476 -5.98 7.97 -32.74
N GLU A 477 -4.70 7.76 -32.39
CA GLU A 477 -3.57 8.62 -32.81
C GLU A 477 -3.40 8.71 -34.34
N HIS A 478 -3.59 7.60 -35.08
CA HIS A 478 -3.55 7.63 -36.54
C HIS A 478 -4.73 8.38 -37.18
N VAL A 479 -5.92 8.34 -36.57
CA VAL A 479 -7.08 9.12 -37.04
C VAL A 479 -6.81 10.61 -36.85
N GLU A 480 -6.30 11.02 -35.69
CA GLU A 480 -6.00 12.43 -35.39
C GLU A 480 -4.99 13.01 -36.39
N ILE A 481 -3.87 12.31 -36.65
CA ILE A 481 -2.87 12.75 -37.64
C ILE A 481 -3.45 12.87 -39.06
N SER A 482 -4.44 12.05 -39.43
CA SER A 482 -5.04 12.06 -40.77
C SER A 482 -6.06 13.18 -41.02
N GLN A 483 -6.37 14.00 -40.02
CA GLN A 483 -7.31 15.13 -40.12
C GLN A 483 -6.62 16.51 -40.20
N TRP A 484 -5.29 16.53 -40.19
CA TRP A 484 -4.44 17.72 -40.39
C TRP A 484 -3.74 17.68 -41.76
#